data_AF-A0A926Z476-F1
#
_entry.id   AF-A0A926Z476-F1
#
_cell.length_a   1.000
_cell.length_b   1.000
_cell.length_c   1.000
_cell.angle_alpha   90.00
_cell.angle_beta   90.00
_cell.angle_gamma   90.00
#
_symmetry.space_group_name_H-M   'P 1'
#
loop_
_entity.id
_entity.type
_entity.pdbx_description
1 polymer ?
#
loop_
_entity_poly.entity_id
_entity_poly.type
_entity_poly.pdbx_seq_one_letter_code
_entity_poly.pdbx_strand_id
1 'polypeptide(L)' 'MFHWEQLQQVVDNGWILSTAEVRELIGVKPRKSPFVRGAFQFTKCGKIGNQSAWNVEKIG' A
#
# COMPACT_ATOMS: atom_id res chain seq x y z
N MET A 1 3.02 -15.03 2.11
CA MET A 1 4.31 -14.72 1.45
C MET A 1 4.33 -13.22 1.19
N PHE A 2 5.45 -12.53 1.43
CA PHE A 2 5.56 -11.08 1.17
C PHE A 2 5.97 -10.88 -0.30
N HIS A 3 5.18 -10.15 -1.06
CA HIS A 3 5.43 -9.93 -2.49
C HIS A 3 6.08 -8.56 -2.72
N TRP A 4 7.35 -8.44 -2.32
CA TRP A 4 8.11 -7.18 -2.45
C TRP A 4 8.21 -6.70 -3.90
N GLU A 5 8.25 -7.62 -4.87
CA GLU A 5 8.25 -7.31 -6.30
C GLU A 5 6.95 -6.63 -6.74
N GLN A 6 5.80 -7.07 -6.22
CA GLN A 6 4.50 -6.45 -6.53
C GLN A 6 4.40 -5.03 -5.96
N LEU A 7 4.91 -4.80 -4.75
CA LEU A 7 4.97 -3.44 -4.20
C LEU A 7 5.86 -2.53 -5.05
N GLN A 8 6.97 -3.05 -5.56
CA GLN A 8 7.85 -2.28 -6.44
C GLN A 8 7.15 -1.92 -7.76
N GLN A 9 6.36 -2.84 -8.34
CA GLN A 9 5.53 -2.56 -9.52
C GLN A 9 4.43 -1.53 -9.25
N VAL A 10 3.78 -1.60 -8.08
CA VAL A 10 2.76 -0.63 -7.66
C VAL A 10 3.37 0.77 -7.59
N VAL A 11 4.57 0.90 -7.00
CA VAL A 11 5.30 2.18 -6.94
C VAL A 11 5.68 2.66 -8.35
N ASP A 12 6.23 1.78 -9.19
CA ASP A 12 6.68 2.11 -10.55
C ASP A 12 5.53 2.59 -11.46
N ASN A 13 4.35 1.97 -11.32
CA ASN A 13 3.16 2.32 -12.10
C ASN A 13 2.27 3.39 -11.43
N GLY A 14 2.59 3.82 -10.21
CA GLY A 14 1.76 4.75 -9.44
C GLY A 14 0.36 4.20 -9.12
N TRP A 15 0.23 2.89 -8.93
CA TRP A 15 -1.06 2.26 -8.67
C TRP A 15 -1.57 2.57 -7.27
N ILE A 16 -2.87 2.80 -7.17
CA ILE A 16 -3.55 3.02 -5.90
C ILE A 16 -4.17 1.71 -5.44
N LEU A 17 -3.83 1.30 -4.22
CA LEU A 17 -4.31 0.06 -3.64
C LEU A 17 -5.48 0.29 -2.70
N SER A 18 -6.41 -0.65 -2.69
CA SER A 18 -7.43 -0.75 -1.66
C SER A 18 -6.87 -1.35 -0.37
N THR A 19 -7.55 -1.13 0.77
CA THR A 19 -7.16 -1.74 2.06
C THR A 19 -7.02 -3.27 1.99
N ALA A 20 -7.84 -3.95 1.17
CA ALA A 20 -7.77 -5.38 0.95
C ALA A 20 -6.46 -5.77 0.24
N GLU A 21 -6.13 -5.11 -0.87
CA GLU A 21 -4.91 -5.36 -1.62
C GLU A 21 -3.65 -5.08 -0.78
N VAL A 22 -3.64 -3.98 -0.02
CA VAL A 22 -2.56 -3.71 0.93
C VAL A 22 -2.42 -4.87 1.90
N ARG A 23 -3.53 -5.35 2.50
CA ARG A 23 -3.50 -6.50 3.41
C ARG A 23 -3.00 -7.76 2.73
N GLU A 24 -3.32 -8.00 1.47
CA GLU A 24 -2.83 -9.17 0.71
C GLU A 24 -1.32 -9.09 0.44
N LEU A 25 -0.81 -7.90 0.10
CA LEU A 25 0.60 -7.68 -0.22
C LEU A 25 1.52 -7.74 1.01
N ILE A 26 1.12 -7.08 2.10
CA ILE A 26 1.94 -6.95 3.33
C ILE A 26 1.44 -7.82 4.49
N GLY A 27 0.36 -8.57 4.32
CA GLY A 27 -0.25 -9.41 5.37
C GLY A 27 -0.93 -8.65 6.51
N VAL A 28 -0.86 -7.32 6.52
CA VAL A 28 -1.28 -6.47 7.64
C VAL A 28 -2.24 -5.39 7.16
N LYS A 29 -3.34 -5.19 7.89
CA LYS A 29 -4.27 -4.10 7.65
C LYS A 29 -3.68 -2.78 8.16
N PRO A 30 -3.46 -1.76 7.31
CA PRO A 30 -3.00 -0.44 7.75
C PRO A 30 -4.07 0.22 8.63
N ARG A 31 -3.66 0.76 9.79
CA ARG A 31 -4.56 1.37 10.79
C ARG A 31 -4.49 2.89 10.85
N LYS A 32 -3.36 3.48 10.45
CA LYS A 32 -3.08 4.91 10.49
C LYS A 32 -2.42 5.32 9.17
N SER A 33 -2.47 6.60 8.83
CA SER A 33 -1.77 7.17 7.66
C SER A 33 -0.84 8.28 8.14
N PRO A 34 0.44 8.29 7.75
CA PRO A 34 1.12 7.29 6.92
C PRO A 34 1.37 5.98 7.68
N PHE A 35 1.31 4.85 6.97
CA PHE A 35 1.67 3.53 7.49
C PHE A 35 2.99 3.08 6.85
N VAL A 36 4.01 2.79 7.64
CA VAL A 36 5.33 2.39 7.13
C VAL A 36 5.58 0.91 7.36
N ARG A 37 6.08 0.22 6.35
CA ARG A 37 6.50 -1.19 6.43
C ARG A 37 7.76 -1.43 5.61
N GLY A 38 8.87 -1.71 6.30
CA GLY A 38 10.16 -1.86 5.64
C GLY A 38 10.55 -0.55 4.93
N ALA A 39 10.90 -0.65 3.65
CA ALA A 39 11.24 0.50 2.79
C ALA A 39 10.02 1.12 2.08
N PHE A 40 8.78 0.78 2.47
CA PHE A 40 7.57 1.28 1.82
C PHE A 40 6.70 2.07 2.79
N GLN A 41 6.17 3.19 2.31
CA GLN A 41 5.20 4.04 2.98
C GLN A 41 3.87 3.97 2.24
N PHE A 42 2.81 3.75 3.00
CA PHE A 42 1.43 3.68 2.53
C PHE A 42 0.70 4.94 3.03
N THR A 43 0.34 5.80 2.09
CA THR A 43 -0.34 7.07 2.38
C THR A 43 -1.79 6.98 1.93
N LYS A 44 -2.74 7.20 2.83
CA LYS A 44 -4.16 7.20 2.49
C LYS A 44 -4.47 8.40 1.58
N CYS A 45 -4.84 8.15 0.33
CA CYS A 45 -5.13 9.18 -0.67
C CYS A 45 -6.63 9.34 -0.97
N GLY A 46 -7.50 8.50 -0.39
CA GLY A 46 -8.94 8.59 -0.62
C GLY A 46 -9.69 7.30 -0.28
N LYS A 47 -10.65 6.94 -1.14
CA LYS A 47 -11.44 5.70 -1.06
C LYS A 47 -11.54 5.03 -2.44
N ILE A 48 -11.47 3.70 -2.46
CA ILE A 48 -11.82 2.86 -3.61
C ILE A 48 -13.06 2.08 -3.21
N GLY A 49 -14.22 2.46 -3.75
CA GLY A 49 -15.52 1.93 -3.32
C GLY A 49 -15.74 2.14 -1.82
N ASN A 50 -15.98 1.04 -1.09
CA ASN A 50 -16.15 1.07 0.37
C ASN A 50 -14.83 0.90 1.17
N GLN A 51 -13.69 0.89 0.48
CA GLN A 51 -12.37 0.71 1.10
C GLN A 51 -11.57 2.01 1.07
N SER A 52 -10.60 2.16 1.98
CA SER A 52 -9.62 3.24 1.89
C SER A 52 -8.70 3.00 0.70
N ALA A 53 -8.37 4.07 -0.02
CA ALA A 53 -7.38 4.09 -1.08
C ALA A 53 -6.01 4.46 -0.50
N TRP A 54 -4.97 3.75 -0.90
CA TRP A 54 -3.62 3.87 -0.41
C TRP A 54 -2.65 4.04 -1.57
N ASN A 55 -1.90 5.13 -1.55
CA ASN A 55 -0.73 5.31 -2.38
C ASN A 55 0.47 4.60 -1.73
N VAL A 56 1.33 3.99 -2.54
CA VAL A 56 2.54 3.31 -2.06
C VAL A 56 3.77 4.04 -2.58
N GLU A 57 4.65 4.41 -1.67
CA GLU A 57 5.89 5.12 -1.97
C GLU A 57 7.06 4.35 -1.35
N LYS A 58 8.18 4.29 -2.05
CA LYS A 58 9.41 3.73 -1.48
C LYS A 58 10.14 4.83 -0.73
N ILE A 59 10.26 4.66 0.59
CA ILE A 59 11.08 5.53 1.44
C ILE A 59 12.50 4.94 1.46
N GLY A 60 13.26 5.32 0.44
CA GLY A 60 14.65 4.93 0.22
C GLY A 60 15.54 6.15 0.07
#